data_AF-A0A6V7L2K6-F1
#
_entry.id   AF-A0A6V7L2K6-F1
#
_cell.length_a   1.000
_cell.length_b   1.000
_cell.length_c   1.000
_cell.angle_alpha   90.00
_cell.angle_beta   90.00
_cell.angle_gamma   90.00
#
_symmetry.space_group_name_H-M   'P 1'
#
loop_
_entity.id
_entity.type
_entity.pdbx_description
1 polymer ?
#
loop_
_entity_poly.entity_id
_entity_poly.type
_entity_poly.pdbx_seq_one_letter_code
_entity_poly.pdbx_strand_id
1 'polypeptide(L)'
;NVKLAQTADSSKEEEAVIIEMQESVKLSFSCRYLNCFVKATPLCAQVQLSISSDVPLVCEYKIGDIGQIRYYLAPKIDDEEENA
;
A
#
# COMPACT_ATOMS: atom_id res chain seq x y z
N ASN A 1 3.95 5.12 -15.17
CA ASN A 1 4.05 5.80 -13.86
C ASN A 1 2.68 6.30 -13.44
N VAL A 2 2.10 5.70 -12.40
CA VAL A 2 0.86 6.20 -11.77
C VAL A 2 1.29 7.16 -10.66
N LYS A 3 0.74 8.37 -10.64
CA LYS A 3 0.94 9.34 -9.56
C LYS A 3 -0.32 9.36 -8.72
N LEU A 4 -0.19 9.03 -7.43
CA LEU A 4 -1.25 9.24 -6.45
C LEU A 4 -1.00 10.60 -5.80
N ALA A 5 -2.03 11.42 -5.77
CA ALA A 5 -2.04 12.69 -5.04
C ALA A 5 -3.24 12.64 -4.09
N GLN A 6 -3.12 13.30 -2.94
CA GLN A 6 -4.23 13.39 -2.00
C GLN A 6 -5.41 14.08 -2.69
N THR A 7 -6.58 13.44 -2.64
CA THR A 7 -7.83 14.00 -3.18
C THR A 7 -8.80 14.22 -2.03
N ALA A 8 -9.19 15.47 -1.84
CA ALA A 8 -10.18 15.88 -0.85
C ALA A 8 -11.42 16.39 -1.59
N ASP A 9 -12.16 15.49 -2.24
CA ASP A 9 -13.45 15.83 -2.82
C ASP A 9 -14.55 15.37 -1.86
N SER A 10 -15.23 16.32 -1.21
CA SER A 10 -16.22 16.08 -0.15
C SER A 10 -17.50 15.38 -0.63
N SER A 11 -17.60 15.10 -1.93
CA SER A 11 -18.78 14.50 -2.54
C SER A 11 -18.83 12.97 -2.42
N LYS A 12 -17.69 12.29 -2.27
CA LYS A 12 -17.61 10.82 -2.15
C LYS A 12 -16.37 10.35 -1.39
N GLU A 13 -16.51 10.15 -0.09
CA GLU A 13 -15.41 9.69 0.79
C GLU A 13 -14.81 8.35 0.35
N GLU A 14 -15.62 7.45 -0.23
CA GLU A 14 -15.18 6.14 -0.71
C GLU A 14 -14.19 6.21 -1.89
N GLU A 15 -14.23 7.27 -2.68
CA GLU A 15 -13.33 7.49 -3.83
C GLU A 15 -12.11 8.37 -3.47
N ALA A 16 -12.03 8.86 -2.23
CA ALA A 16 -10.96 9.75 -1.78
C ALA A 16 -9.63 9.00 -1.60
N VAL A 17 -8.53 9.66 -1.98
CA VAL A 17 -7.17 9.19 -1.73
C VAL A 17 -6.60 9.98 -0.56
N ILE A 18 -6.39 9.31 0.56
CA ILE A 18 -5.83 9.89 1.79
C ILE A 18 -4.36 9.49 1.88
N ILE A 19 -3.49 10.48 2.12
CA ILE A 19 -2.05 10.27 2.28
C ILE A 19 -1.64 10.88 3.62
N GLU A 20 -1.19 10.03 4.55
CA GLU A 20 -0.60 10.44 5.81
C GLU A 20 0.89 10.11 5.78
N MET A 21 1.74 11.13 5.71
CA MET A 21 3.19 10.98 5.61
C MET A 21 3.86 11.64 6.81
N GLN A 22 4.48 10.84 7.67
CA GLN A 22 5.30 11.34 8.77
C GLN A 22 6.75 11.57 8.32
N GLU A 23 7.30 10.59 7.60
CA GLU A 23 8.66 10.62 7.06
C GLU A 23 8.64 10.21 5.58
N SER A 24 9.60 10.72 4.81
CA SER A 24 9.75 10.35 3.41
C SER A 24 10.32 8.94 3.30
N VAL A 25 9.73 8.12 2.43
CA VAL A 25 10.17 6.74 2.17
C VAL A 25 10.33 6.50 0.67
N LYS A 26 11.34 5.70 0.30
CA LYS A 26 11.57 5.25 -1.07
C LYS A 26 11.96 3.78 -1.04
N LEU A 27 11.02 2.91 -1.42
CA LEU A 27 11.18 1.47 -1.37
C LEU A 27 10.74 0.83 -2.68
N SER A 28 11.45 -0.24 -3.06
CA SER A 28 11.14 -1.05 -4.25
C SER A 28 10.40 -2.32 -3.83
N PHE A 29 9.31 -2.67 -4.52
CA PHE A 29 8.55 -3.89 -4.24
C PHE A 29 8.34 -4.71 -5.52
N SER A 30 8.16 -6.02 -5.37
CA SER A 30 7.85 -6.90 -6.50
C SER A 30 6.39 -6.76 -6.93
N CYS A 31 6.17 -6.22 -8.13
CA CYS A 31 4.83 -6.10 -8.74
C CYS A 31 4.10 -7.44 -8.85
N ARG A 32 4.83 -8.56 -8.96
CA ARG A 32 4.24 -9.91 -8.98
C ARG A 32 3.40 -10.17 -7.72
N TYR A 33 3.91 -9.81 -6.54
CA TYR A 33 3.19 -10.02 -5.28
C TYR A 33 2.07 -8.99 -5.09
N LEU A 34 2.27 -7.74 -5.50
CA LEU A 34 1.19 -6.73 -5.52
C LEU A 34 0.01 -7.18 -6.38
N ASN A 35 0.27 -7.78 -7.55
CA ASN A 35 -0.77 -8.38 -8.39
C ASN A 35 -1.50 -9.56 -7.72
N CYS A 36 -0.86 -10.25 -6.77
CA CYS A 36 -1.55 -11.26 -5.96
C CYS A 36 -2.47 -10.59 -4.93
N PHE A 37 -2.06 -9.48 -4.32
CA PHE A 37 -2.81 -8.80 -3.26
C PHE A 37 -4.11 -8.17 -3.79
N VAL A 38 -4.08 -7.58 -4.99
CA VAL A 38 -5.27 -6.97 -5.62
C VAL A 38 -6.40 -7.97 -5.94
N LYS A 39 -6.18 -9.28 -5.77
CA LYS A 39 -7.26 -10.26 -5.84
C LYS A 39 -8.27 -10.12 -4.70
N ALA A 40 -7.88 -9.49 -3.60
CA ALA A 40 -8.74 -9.19 -2.47
C ALA A 40 -9.60 -7.91 -2.68
N THR A 41 -9.36 -7.13 -3.75
CA THR A 41 -10.09 -5.88 -4.03
C THR A 41 -11.62 -5.99 -3.98
N PRO A 42 -12.28 -7.06 -4.42
CA PRO A 42 -13.74 -7.15 -4.31
C PRO A 42 -14.28 -7.19 -2.88
N LEU A 43 -13.43 -7.33 -1.86
CA LEU A 43 -13.84 -7.45 -0.46
C LEU A 43 -14.11 -6.10 0.21
N CYS A 44 -13.59 -4.99 -0.33
CA CYS A 44 -13.78 -3.66 0.24
C CYS A 44 -13.61 -2.55 -0.81
N ALA A 45 -14.26 -1.41 -0.59
CA ALA A 45 -14.17 -0.27 -1.50
C ALA A 45 -12.79 0.40 -1.47
N GLN A 46 -12.08 0.33 -0.33
CA GLN A 46 -10.80 0.97 -0.12
C GLN A 46 -9.76 0.00 0.44
N VAL A 47 -8.54 0.11 -0.08
CA VAL A 47 -7.36 -0.60 0.44
C VAL A 47 -6.48 0.37 1.21
N GLN A 48 -5.98 -0.06 2.36
CA GLN A 48 -5.00 0.71 3.14
C GLN A 48 -3.60 0.16 2.88
N LEU A 49 -2.67 1.05 2.55
CA LEU A 49 -1.25 0.74 2.38
C LEU A 49 -0.46 1.42 3.50
N SER A 50 0.30 0.64 4.27
CA SER A 50 1.22 1.17 5.28
C SER A 50 2.65 0.84 4.89
N ILE A 51 3.47 1.87 4.72
CA ILE A 51 4.81 1.81 4.16
C ILE A 51 5.77 2.40 5.18
N SER A 52 6.84 1.66 5.50
CA SER A 52 7.92 2.09 6.39
C SER A 52 9.21 1.40 5.95
N SER A 53 10.35 2.03 6.22
CA SER A 53 11.67 1.46 5.91
C SER A 53 12.05 0.29 6.82
N ASP A 54 11.48 0.23 8.03
CA ASP A 54 11.88 -0.73 9.06
C ASP A 54 11.02 -2.00 9.09
N VAL A 55 9.85 -1.95 8.45
CA VAL A 55 8.88 -3.05 8.44
C VAL A 55 8.38 -3.33 7.03
N PRO A 56 7.90 -4.55 6.74
CA PRO A 56 7.30 -4.88 5.45
C PRO A 56 6.14 -3.96 5.09
N LEU A 57 5.91 -3.74 3.79
CA LEU A 57 4.67 -3.15 3.30
C LEU A 57 3.48 -3.95 3.84
N VAL A 58 2.52 -3.25 4.43
CA VAL A 58 1.25 -3.83 4.85
C VAL A 58 0.16 -3.37 3.88
N CYS A 59 -0.52 -4.33 3.26
CA CYS A 59 -1.70 -4.09 2.42
C CYS A 59 -2.92 -4.68 3.12
N GLU A 60 -3.82 -3.82 3.56
CA GLU A 60 -4.98 -4.17 4.39
C GLU A 60 -6.29 -3.97 3.63
N TYR A 61 -7.13 -5.01 3.65
CA TYR A 61 -8.50 -5.01 3.15
C TYR A 61 -9.45 -5.23 4.34
N LYS A 62 -10.25 -4.21 4.70
CA LYS A 62 -11.25 -4.30 5.79
C LYS A 62 -12.58 -4.83 5.27
N ILE A 63 -13.07 -5.92 5.83
CA ILE A 63 -14.28 -6.62 5.39
C ILE A 63 -15.44 -6.26 6.32
N GLY A 64 -15.96 -5.04 6.19
CA GLY A 64 -16.99 -4.51 7.09
C GLY A 64 -16.63 -4.73 8.58
N ASP A 65 -17.57 -5.24 9.35
CA ASP A 65 -17.37 -5.56 10.77
C ASP A 65 -16.88 -7.00 11.02
N ILE A 66 -16.64 -7.79 9.96
CA ILE A 66 -16.28 -9.22 10.07
C ILE A 66 -14.79 -9.38 10.41
N GLY A 67 -13.95 -8.49 9.88
CA GLY A 67 -12.50 -8.53 10.11
C GLY A 67 -11.71 -7.87 8.99
N GLN A 68 -10.46 -8.30 8.83
CA GLN A 68 -9.53 -7.74 7.85
C GLN A 68 -8.58 -8.81 7.32
N ILE A 69 -8.11 -8.63 6.09
CA ILE A 69 -7.01 -9.40 5.51
C ILE A 69 -5.80 -8.47 5.39
N ARG A 70 -4.65 -8.92 5.90
CA ARG A 70 -3.38 -8.20 5.80
C ARG A 70 -2.37 -9.03 5.03
N TYR A 71 -1.85 -8.46 3.96
CA TYR A 71 -0.71 -8.99 3.24
C TYR A 71 0.55 -8.22 3.65
N TYR A 72 1.63 -8.96 3.85
CA TYR A 72 2.93 -8.41 4.21
C TYR A 72 3.91 -8.70 3.08
N LEU A 73 4.60 -7.66 2.59
CA LEU A 73 5.59 -7.78 1.53
C LEU A 73 6.86 -7.06 1.94
N ALA A 74 7.93 -7.83 2.13
CA ALA A 74 9.24 -7.23 2.37
C ALA A 74 9.66 -6.39 1.15
N PRO A 75 10.31 -5.23 1.37
CA PRO A 75 10.91 -4.48 0.28
C PRO A 75 11.97 -5.34 -0.42
N LYS A 76 12.19 -5.06 -1.70
CA LYS A 76 13.37 -5.56 -2.41
C LYS A 76 14.58 -4.83 -1.83
N ILE A 77 15.61 -5.59 -1.53
CA ILE A 77 16.96 -5.07 -1.33
C ILE A 77 17.50 -4.92 -2.76
N ASP A 78 17.91 -3.71 -3.13
CA ASP A 78 18.68 -3.55 -4.36
C ASP A 78 20.10 -3.99 -4.02
N ASP A 79 20.62 -5.05 -4.68
CA ASP A 79 21.99 -5.57 -4.50
C ASP A 79 23.09 -4.56 -4.93
N GLU A 80 22.73 -3.28 -5.14
CA GLU A 80 23.64 -2.22 -5.56
C GLU A 80 24.42 -1.57 -4.40
N GLU A 81 24.14 -1.93 -3.14
CA GLU A 81 24.93 -1.46 -1.98
C GLU A 81 26.24 -2.26 -1.75
N GLU A 82 26.53 -3.32 -2.51
CA GLU A 82 27.78 -4.09 -2.39
C GLU A 82 28.96 -3.56 -3.23
N ASN A 83 28.81 -2.46 -3.98
CA ASN A 83 29.89 -1.87 -4.81
C ASN A 83 30.08 -0.36 -4.59
N ALA A 84 30.30 0.06 -3.35
CA ALA A 84 30.85 1.38 -3.01
C ALA A 84 32.12 1.25 -2.15
#